data_AF-A0A973IWP6-F1
#
_entry.id   AF-A0A973IWP6-F1
#
_cell.length_a   1.000
_cell.length_b   1.000
_cell.length_c   1.000
_cell.angle_alpha   90.00
_cell.angle_beta   90.00
_cell.angle_gamma   90.00
#
_symmetry.space_group_name_H-M   'P 1'
#
loop_
_entity.id
_entity.type
_entity.pdbx_description
1 polymer ?
#
loop_
_entity_poly.entity_id
_entity_poly.type
_entity_poly.pdbx_seq_one_letter_code
_entity_poly.pdbx_strand_id
1 'polypeptide(L)'
;EDNRTGATEDVIYSTKSGLDGLLAASYSYLRGWYGKEAAFGLSEGGTDLWLTGYDNRQKVLIDYSGITPEVATSTKETMNACFDEYWEMLYTAINTVNTGLKNVPLVKDNILSQADKNVYIGELKALRAFYYWHLVETWGPVQINREAVNSVSTEAVRDSEENVYAFMLEDINDAITRLSTKTTKTGHFNFWAAKALKARILLYKASKFNDNQAYLDAAATAEEVINGSGLSFYSNYADCWNAANENGISNKEVIWWVDYSDVLENNIMPPRLKLDASGNQMRWSQMILRNSANTIGGNASHLMFVGVWNLVPGLTTILKRTDTEANKVITYGGVQYNLGTAYQPYSKGFTRYVPSGYLLDLFNDETDQRYQASFRDVYYVAPVLQSAFAGGVNPPSGYALMRDTAIYLSKKTVTDSQIARAANRYVLFSRTDVGNPAVKPLYQNEEGTLPTIATGTAGNENFKGNRMFIQLKKFDDLNGSIIRDLGSRDAFVFRLSEMYLIAAEGYMMAGQTASAIQKLNDLRTARAIPGKSNLLTPDEETQVSAKDINVILDERARELCGEQQRWFDLKRTGKLLDRVKMYNGSAQANIQPHHILRPIPQPQMDAVTNRTSGPDPDGFWQNPGY
;
A
#
# COMPACT_ATOMS: atom_id res chain seq x y z
N GLU A 1 1.55 -22.27 -16.72
CA GLU A 1 2.81 -23.02 -16.57
C GLU A 1 3.22 -23.49 -17.95
N ASP A 2 4.47 -23.28 -18.37
CA ASP A 2 4.98 -23.96 -19.57
C ASP A 2 5.54 -25.33 -19.17
N ASN A 3 4.89 -26.37 -19.65
CA ASN A 3 5.27 -27.76 -19.44
C ASN A 3 6.52 -28.11 -20.24
N ARG A 4 7.66 -28.27 -19.55
CA ARG A 4 8.95 -28.63 -20.17
C ARG A 4 9.23 -30.14 -20.23
N THR A 5 8.33 -30.98 -19.68
CA THR A 5 8.56 -32.43 -19.54
C THR A 5 7.64 -33.29 -20.40
N GLY A 6 6.65 -32.69 -21.08
CA GLY A 6 5.64 -33.42 -21.86
C GLY A 6 4.65 -34.22 -21.01
N ALA A 7 4.64 -34.03 -19.69
CA ALA A 7 3.69 -34.67 -18.78
C ALA A 7 2.33 -33.97 -18.82
N THR A 8 1.22 -34.68 -18.98
CA THR A 8 -0.11 -34.04 -18.96
C THR A 8 -0.40 -33.41 -17.60
N GLU A 9 -1.26 -32.38 -17.55
CA GLU A 9 -1.67 -31.72 -16.29
C GLU A 9 -2.13 -32.73 -15.23
N ASP A 10 -2.87 -33.75 -15.66
CA ASP A 10 -3.35 -34.85 -14.82
C ASP A 10 -2.21 -35.61 -14.12
N VAL A 11 -1.07 -35.79 -14.80
CA VAL A 11 0.10 -36.47 -14.22
C VAL A 11 0.78 -35.56 -13.19
N ILE A 12 0.96 -34.28 -13.49
CA ILE A 12 1.63 -33.33 -12.59
C ILE A 12 0.82 -33.14 -11.31
N TYR A 13 -0.48 -32.84 -11.44
CA TYR A 13 -1.35 -32.54 -10.31
C TYR A 13 -1.82 -33.79 -9.53
N SER A 14 -1.46 -34.99 -9.98
CA SER A 14 -1.59 -36.22 -9.19
C SER A 14 -0.50 -36.39 -8.11
N THR A 15 0.53 -35.55 -8.12
CA THR A 15 1.67 -35.62 -7.18
C THR A 15 1.62 -34.52 -6.13
N LYS A 16 2.19 -34.78 -4.94
CA LYS A 16 2.29 -33.76 -3.89
C LYS A 16 3.09 -32.53 -4.36
N SER A 17 4.20 -32.74 -5.06
CA SER A 17 5.03 -31.64 -5.57
C SER A 17 4.31 -30.78 -6.60
N GLY A 18 3.47 -31.38 -7.46
CA GLY A 18 2.62 -30.63 -8.40
C GLY A 18 1.59 -29.78 -7.67
N LEU A 19 0.95 -30.31 -6.63
CA LEU A 19 0.03 -29.54 -5.79
C LEU A 19 0.73 -28.43 -4.99
N ASP A 20 1.95 -28.68 -4.47
CA ASP A 20 2.77 -27.66 -3.81
C ASP A 20 3.07 -26.50 -4.76
N GLY A 21 3.46 -26.81 -6.00
CA GLY A 21 3.69 -25.81 -7.05
C GLY A 21 2.42 -25.02 -7.39
N LEU A 22 1.28 -25.69 -7.49
CA LEU A 22 -0.02 -25.06 -7.80
C LEU A 22 -0.49 -24.12 -6.67
N LEU A 23 -0.33 -24.53 -5.41
CA LEU A 23 -0.62 -23.66 -4.27
C LEU A 23 0.34 -22.46 -4.22
N ALA A 24 1.65 -22.69 -4.39
CA ALA A 24 2.65 -21.62 -4.41
C ALA A 24 2.38 -20.61 -5.55
N ALA A 25 2.02 -21.10 -6.75
CA ALA A 25 1.61 -20.26 -7.87
C ALA A 25 0.39 -19.40 -7.52
N SER A 26 -0.58 -19.97 -6.79
CA SER A 26 -1.78 -19.23 -6.34
C SER A 26 -1.44 -18.08 -5.39
N TYR A 27 -0.40 -18.19 -4.55
CA TYR A 27 0.10 -17.08 -3.72
C TYR A 27 0.96 -16.07 -4.49
N SER A 28 1.65 -16.50 -5.55
CA SER A 28 2.62 -15.65 -6.26
C SER A 28 2.02 -14.36 -6.83
N TYR A 29 0.74 -14.38 -7.23
CA TYR A 29 0.04 -13.21 -7.77
C TYR A 29 -0.17 -12.09 -6.72
N LEU A 30 -0.10 -12.40 -5.43
CA LEU A 30 -0.17 -11.38 -4.36
C LEU A 30 0.95 -10.36 -4.47
N ARG A 31 2.14 -10.77 -4.93
CA ARG A 31 3.26 -9.86 -5.20
C ARG A 31 2.96 -8.88 -6.31
N GLY A 32 1.89 -9.08 -7.09
CA GLY A 32 1.47 -8.13 -8.10
C GLY A 32 0.75 -6.93 -7.53
N TRP A 33 0.10 -7.15 -6.39
CA TRP A 33 -0.56 -6.10 -5.64
C TRP A 33 0.36 -5.52 -4.56
N TYR A 34 0.86 -6.37 -3.67
CA TYR A 34 1.50 -5.91 -2.45
C TYR A 34 2.98 -5.57 -2.66
N GLY A 35 3.33 -4.32 -2.36
CA GLY A 35 4.70 -3.80 -2.55
C GLY A 35 4.98 -3.28 -3.96
N LYS A 36 3.95 -3.03 -4.78
CA LYS A 36 4.09 -2.57 -6.17
C LYS A 36 3.51 -1.18 -6.39
N GLU A 37 4.22 -0.40 -7.19
CA GLU A 37 3.87 0.98 -7.52
C GLU A 37 2.45 1.14 -8.07
N ALA A 38 2.08 0.32 -9.05
CA ALA A 38 0.80 0.40 -9.72
C ALA A 38 -0.39 0.14 -8.77
N ALA A 39 -0.24 -0.84 -7.88
CA ALA A 39 -1.23 -1.13 -6.85
C ALA A 39 -1.34 -0.01 -5.80
N PHE A 40 -0.25 0.68 -5.45
CA PHE A 40 -0.35 1.93 -4.67
C PHE A 40 -1.19 2.97 -5.42
N GLY A 41 -1.06 3.08 -6.74
CA GLY A 41 -1.91 3.97 -7.54
C GLY A 41 -3.39 3.60 -7.45
N LEU A 42 -3.72 2.31 -7.48
CA LEU A 42 -5.09 1.81 -7.39
C LEU A 42 -5.72 1.94 -5.99
N SER A 43 -4.90 1.90 -4.94
CA SER A 43 -5.36 1.78 -3.54
C SER A 43 -5.07 2.99 -2.64
N GLU A 44 -4.10 3.82 -2.99
CA GLU A 44 -3.71 5.04 -2.27
C GLU A 44 -3.84 6.30 -3.14
N GLY A 45 -3.74 6.13 -4.46
CA GLY A 45 -3.89 7.21 -5.43
C GLY A 45 -5.30 7.80 -5.46
N GLY A 46 -5.37 9.12 -5.63
CA GLY A 46 -6.64 9.82 -5.82
C GLY A 46 -7.44 9.92 -4.54
N THR A 47 -6.74 10.05 -3.41
CA THR A 47 -7.30 10.14 -2.06
C THR A 47 -6.97 11.49 -1.42
N ASP A 48 -7.34 11.65 -0.16
CA ASP A 48 -6.98 12.80 0.68
C ASP A 48 -5.58 12.70 1.30
N LEU A 49 -4.89 11.57 1.18
CA LEU A 49 -3.61 11.34 1.86
C LEU A 49 -2.39 11.65 1.00
N TRP A 50 -2.51 11.47 -0.32
CA TRP A 50 -1.37 11.50 -1.23
C TRP A 50 -1.60 12.41 -2.42
N LEU A 51 -0.60 13.25 -2.68
CA LEU A 51 -0.49 14.13 -3.82
C LEU A 51 0.57 13.60 -4.81
N THR A 52 0.51 14.09 -6.05
CA THR A 52 1.34 13.62 -7.16
C THR A 52 2.80 14.07 -7.06
N GLY A 53 3.71 13.14 -6.81
CA GLY A 53 5.15 13.41 -6.88
C GLY A 53 5.69 13.50 -8.32
N TYR A 54 6.94 13.96 -8.45
CA TYR A 54 7.56 14.31 -9.74
C TYR A 54 7.63 13.14 -10.73
N ASP A 55 8.30 12.07 -10.32
CA ASP A 55 8.32 10.81 -11.04
C ASP A 55 7.24 9.97 -10.38
N ASN A 56 5.97 10.13 -10.74
CA ASN A 56 4.87 9.20 -10.45
C ASN A 56 4.40 8.57 -11.76
N ARG A 57 4.24 7.22 -11.85
CA ARG A 57 3.77 6.56 -13.09
C ARG A 57 2.25 6.37 -13.16
N GLN A 58 1.53 6.57 -12.07
CA GLN A 58 0.06 6.47 -11.98
C GLN A 58 -0.59 7.85 -11.76
N LYS A 59 -0.04 8.91 -12.37
CA LYS A 59 -0.53 10.30 -12.19
C LYS A 59 -2.03 10.42 -12.40
N VAL A 60 -2.53 9.79 -13.47
CA VAL A 60 -3.96 9.76 -13.83
C VAL A 60 -4.87 9.18 -12.74
N LEU A 61 -4.35 8.29 -11.88
CA LEU A 61 -5.10 7.76 -10.74
C LEU A 61 -5.09 8.74 -9.55
N ILE A 62 -4.07 9.60 -9.44
CA ILE A 62 -3.94 10.59 -8.37
C ILE A 62 -4.71 11.86 -8.66
N ASP A 63 -4.65 12.36 -9.90
CA ASP A 63 -5.26 13.63 -10.31
C ASP A 63 -6.56 13.46 -11.09
N TYR A 64 -6.99 12.24 -11.40
CA TYR A 64 -8.18 11.93 -12.19
C TYR A 64 -8.22 12.59 -13.58
N SER A 65 -7.07 12.99 -14.14
CA SER A 65 -6.96 13.82 -15.37
C SER A 65 -7.30 13.13 -16.70
N GLY A 66 -7.98 11.98 -16.67
CA GLY A 66 -8.32 11.23 -17.88
C GLY A 66 -8.48 9.74 -17.65
N ILE A 67 -9.29 9.36 -16.66
CA ILE A 67 -9.64 7.94 -16.45
C ILE A 67 -10.69 7.57 -17.49
N THR A 68 -10.28 6.84 -18.53
CA THR A 68 -11.18 6.30 -19.56
C THR A 68 -10.92 4.81 -19.77
N PRO A 69 -11.84 4.06 -20.42
CA PRO A 69 -11.63 2.66 -20.77
C PRO A 69 -10.36 2.42 -21.61
N GLU A 70 -9.99 3.36 -22.49
CA GLU A 70 -8.82 3.25 -23.38
C GLU A 70 -7.51 3.44 -22.62
N VAL A 71 -7.50 4.36 -21.64
CA VAL A 71 -6.34 4.64 -20.78
C VAL A 71 -5.95 3.43 -19.93
N ALA A 72 -6.86 2.46 -19.74
CA ALA A 72 -6.59 1.16 -19.12
C ALA A 72 -5.42 0.39 -19.75
N THR A 73 -5.11 0.64 -21.03
CA THR A 73 -4.07 -0.06 -21.80
C THR A 73 -2.83 0.79 -22.09
N SER A 74 -2.87 2.06 -21.73
CA SER A 74 -1.82 2.99 -22.07
C SER A 74 -0.56 2.70 -21.25
N THR A 75 0.56 2.55 -21.95
CA THR A 75 1.90 2.40 -21.36
C THR A 75 2.62 3.76 -21.24
N LYS A 76 1.97 4.86 -21.61
CA LYS A 76 2.55 6.21 -21.47
C LYS A 76 2.69 6.54 -19.99
N GLU A 77 3.88 7.01 -19.58
CA GLU A 77 4.20 7.29 -18.17
C GLU A 77 3.23 8.26 -17.49
N THR A 78 2.58 9.15 -18.24
CA THR A 78 1.63 10.14 -17.71
C THR A 78 0.19 9.66 -17.71
N MET A 79 -0.12 8.52 -18.34
CA MET A 79 -1.48 8.00 -18.56
C MET A 79 -1.48 6.47 -18.37
N ASN A 80 -0.83 5.94 -17.34
CA ASN A 80 -0.81 4.51 -17.07
C ASN A 80 -1.68 4.18 -15.85
N ALA A 81 -2.92 3.78 -16.12
CA ALA A 81 -3.88 3.40 -15.09
C ALA A 81 -3.85 1.91 -14.74
N CYS A 82 -3.07 1.09 -15.46
CA CYS A 82 -2.85 -0.35 -15.26
C CYS A 82 -4.10 -1.24 -15.10
N PHE A 83 -5.30 -0.79 -15.47
CA PHE A 83 -6.53 -1.55 -15.21
C PHE A 83 -6.57 -2.89 -15.96
N ASP A 84 -6.16 -2.92 -17.24
CA ASP A 84 -6.10 -4.17 -18.04
C ASP A 84 -5.15 -5.19 -17.38
N GLU A 85 -4.03 -4.70 -16.85
CA GLU A 85 -3.03 -5.53 -16.21
C GLU A 85 -3.58 -6.19 -14.95
N TYR A 86 -4.17 -5.41 -14.05
CA TYR A 86 -4.67 -5.95 -12.79
C TYR A 86 -5.94 -6.81 -12.98
N TRP A 87 -6.79 -6.49 -13.95
CA TRP A 87 -7.93 -7.32 -14.32
C TRP A 87 -7.47 -8.73 -14.76
N GLU A 88 -6.58 -8.79 -15.75
CA GLU A 88 -6.05 -10.05 -16.28
C GLU A 88 -5.31 -10.83 -15.18
N MET A 89 -4.52 -10.16 -14.34
CA MET A 89 -3.76 -10.78 -13.25
C MET A 89 -4.68 -11.45 -12.23
N LEU A 90 -5.73 -10.75 -11.78
CA LEU A 90 -6.66 -11.27 -10.77
C LEU A 90 -7.47 -12.46 -11.30
N TYR A 91 -7.97 -12.38 -12.54
CA TYR A 91 -8.67 -13.52 -13.14
C TYR A 91 -7.75 -14.71 -13.42
N THR A 92 -6.48 -14.48 -13.76
CA THR A 92 -5.49 -15.56 -13.91
C THR A 92 -5.18 -16.21 -12.56
N ALA A 93 -5.08 -15.42 -11.49
CA ALA A 93 -4.91 -15.93 -10.13
C ALA A 93 -6.10 -16.81 -9.71
N ILE A 94 -7.32 -16.33 -9.97
CA ILE A 94 -8.56 -17.09 -9.72
C ILE A 94 -8.58 -18.39 -10.53
N ASN A 95 -8.18 -18.37 -11.80
CA ASN A 95 -8.13 -19.60 -12.61
C ASN A 95 -7.12 -20.61 -12.04
N THR A 96 -5.94 -20.14 -11.62
CA THR A 96 -4.92 -20.96 -10.95
C THR A 96 -5.49 -21.61 -9.67
N VAL A 97 -6.21 -20.83 -8.88
CA VAL A 97 -6.88 -21.31 -7.67
C VAL A 97 -7.95 -22.35 -7.98
N ASN A 98 -8.78 -22.10 -9.00
CA ASN A 98 -9.83 -23.03 -9.42
C ASN A 98 -9.24 -24.36 -9.93
N THR A 99 -8.11 -24.33 -10.62
CA THR A 99 -7.35 -25.54 -11.00
C THR A 99 -6.91 -26.31 -9.74
N GLY A 100 -6.46 -25.61 -8.70
CA GLY A 100 -6.15 -26.21 -7.40
C GLY A 100 -7.37 -26.89 -6.77
N LEU A 101 -8.50 -26.17 -6.71
CA LEU A 101 -9.75 -26.67 -6.11
C LEU A 101 -10.33 -27.87 -6.87
N LYS A 102 -10.10 -27.95 -8.18
CA LYS A 102 -10.45 -29.12 -9.01
C LYS A 102 -9.56 -30.33 -8.69
N ASN A 103 -8.25 -30.14 -8.59
CA ASN A 103 -7.29 -31.24 -8.56
C ASN A 103 -7.01 -31.80 -7.15
N VAL A 104 -6.96 -30.95 -6.12
CA VAL A 104 -6.65 -31.38 -4.74
C VAL A 104 -7.57 -32.52 -4.25
N PRO A 105 -8.90 -32.48 -4.47
CA PRO A 105 -9.79 -33.57 -4.05
C PRO A 105 -9.52 -34.92 -4.74
N LEU A 106 -8.97 -34.90 -5.97
CA LEU A 106 -8.76 -36.08 -6.82
C LEU A 106 -7.49 -36.85 -6.46
N VAL A 107 -6.56 -36.24 -5.73
CA VAL A 107 -5.30 -36.89 -5.34
C VAL A 107 -5.57 -38.02 -4.35
N LYS A 108 -4.86 -39.14 -4.50
CA LYS A 108 -5.05 -40.32 -3.63
C LYS A 108 -4.60 -40.03 -2.20
N ASP A 109 -5.28 -40.63 -1.21
CA ASP A 109 -5.02 -40.37 0.22
C ASP A 109 -3.62 -40.79 0.68
N ASN A 110 -2.98 -41.74 -0.01
CA ASN A 110 -1.60 -42.13 0.25
C ASN A 110 -0.56 -41.12 -0.26
N ILE A 111 -0.97 -40.14 -1.08
CA ILE A 111 -0.14 -39.02 -1.56
C ILE A 111 -0.41 -37.77 -0.73
N LEU A 112 -1.68 -37.49 -0.42
CA LEU A 112 -2.09 -36.34 0.38
C LEU A 112 -3.22 -36.75 1.32
N SER A 113 -2.99 -36.66 2.63
CA SER A 113 -3.99 -37.03 3.63
C SER A 113 -5.24 -36.15 3.53
N GLN A 114 -6.38 -36.62 4.03
CA GLN A 114 -7.60 -35.81 4.03
C GLN A 114 -7.45 -34.52 4.85
N ALA A 115 -6.67 -34.55 5.93
CA ALA A 115 -6.35 -33.37 6.73
C ALA A 115 -5.55 -32.35 5.91
N ASP A 116 -4.52 -32.81 5.18
CA ASP A 116 -3.74 -31.92 4.33
C ASP A 116 -4.57 -31.38 3.17
N LYS A 117 -5.37 -32.22 2.49
CA LYS A 117 -6.31 -31.77 1.45
C LYS A 117 -7.20 -30.63 1.94
N ASN A 118 -7.72 -30.74 3.16
CA ASN A 118 -8.54 -29.68 3.77
C ASN A 118 -7.75 -28.37 3.91
N VAL A 119 -6.49 -28.41 4.36
CA VAL A 119 -5.64 -27.23 4.45
C VAL A 119 -5.43 -26.60 3.07
N TYR A 120 -5.07 -27.36 2.04
CA TYR A 120 -4.90 -26.82 0.67
C TYR A 120 -6.19 -26.15 0.18
N ILE A 121 -7.34 -26.81 0.35
CA ILE A 121 -8.64 -26.26 -0.06
C ILE A 121 -8.96 -24.98 0.71
N GLY A 122 -8.68 -24.94 2.02
CA GLY A 122 -8.91 -23.76 2.85
C GLY A 122 -8.06 -22.57 2.41
N GLU A 123 -6.77 -22.79 2.15
CA GLU A 123 -5.87 -21.76 1.64
C GLU A 123 -6.31 -21.24 0.26
N LEU A 124 -6.64 -22.14 -0.67
CA LEU A 124 -7.11 -21.81 -2.01
C LEU A 124 -8.41 -20.99 -1.97
N LYS A 125 -9.39 -21.38 -1.15
CA LYS A 125 -10.65 -20.62 -0.99
C LYS A 125 -10.44 -19.25 -0.37
N ALA A 126 -9.58 -19.13 0.65
CA ALA A 126 -9.23 -17.83 1.22
C ALA A 126 -8.58 -16.90 0.18
N LEU A 127 -7.65 -17.43 -0.63
CA LEU A 127 -7.07 -16.69 -1.75
C LEU A 127 -8.10 -16.28 -2.80
N ARG A 128 -9.03 -17.18 -3.17
CA ARG A 128 -10.09 -16.86 -4.14
C ARG A 128 -10.96 -15.72 -3.63
N ALA A 129 -11.43 -15.80 -2.39
CA ALA A 129 -12.21 -14.72 -1.77
C ALA A 129 -11.42 -13.40 -1.77
N PHE A 130 -10.11 -13.45 -1.51
CA PHE A 130 -9.26 -12.27 -1.51
C PHE A 130 -9.04 -11.63 -2.89
N TYR A 131 -8.91 -12.45 -3.94
CA TYR A 131 -8.81 -11.94 -5.32
C TYR A 131 -10.13 -11.35 -5.81
N TYR A 132 -11.27 -11.97 -5.46
CA TYR A 132 -12.59 -11.38 -5.74
C TYR A 132 -12.82 -10.09 -4.96
N TRP A 133 -12.32 -9.97 -3.74
CA TRP A 133 -12.40 -8.71 -2.98
C TRP A 133 -11.72 -7.57 -3.75
N HIS A 134 -10.52 -7.80 -4.31
CA HIS A 134 -9.87 -6.80 -5.16
C HIS A 134 -10.66 -6.48 -6.42
N LEU A 135 -11.23 -7.49 -7.09
CA LEU A 135 -12.02 -7.31 -8.31
C LEU A 135 -13.27 -6.46 -8.04
N VAL A 136 -14.11 -6.88 -7.09
CA VAL A 136 -15.39 -6.22 -6.80
C VAL A 136 -15.18 -4.82 -6.25
N GLU A 137 -14.16 -4.63 -5.39
CA GLU A 137 -13.86 -3.31 -4.86
C GLU A 137 -13.21 -2.37 -5.87
N THR A 138 -12.71 -2.86 -6.99
CA THR A 138 -12.13 -2.00 -8.04
C THR A 138 -13.11 -1.72 -9.16
N TRP A 139 -13.82 -2.75 -9.64
CA TRP A 139 -14.68 -2.68 -10.84
C TRP A 139 -16.18 -2.92 -10.59
N GLY A 140 -16.59 -3.23 -9.36
CA GLY A 140 -18.00 -3.47 -9.02
C GLY A 140 -18.47 -4.84 -9.51
N PRO A 141 -19.63 -4.97 -10.17
CA PRO A 141 -20.09 -6.25 -10.72
C PRO A 141 -19.02 -6.92 -11.60
N VAL A 142 -18.76 -8.21 -11.39
CA VAL A 142 -17.71 -8.98 -12.09
C VAL A 142 -18.15 -10.43 -12.24
N GLN A 143 -17.66 -11.13 -13.27
CA GLN A 143 -18.00 -12.54 -13.49
C GLN A 143 -17.46 -13.44 -12.36
N ILE A 144 -18.30 -14.31 -11.82
CA ILE A 144 -17.92 -15.36 -10.87
C ILE A 144 -17.57 -16.63 -11.63
N ASN A 145 -16.27 -16.92 -11.72
CA ASN A 145 -15.73 -18.19 -12.18
C ASN A 145 -15.56 -19.15 -10.99
N ARG A 146 -16.49 -20.11 -10.85
CA ARG A 146 -16.42 -21.16 -9.82
C ARG A 146 -15.47 -22.31 -10.17
N GLU A 147 -15.23 -22.51 -11.46
CA GLU A 147 -14.43 -23.60 -12.02
C GLU A 147 -13.26 -23.08 -12.87
N ALA A 148 -12.31 -23.96 -13.18
CA ALA A 148 -11.18 -23.64 -14.04
C ALA A 148 -11.66 -23.48 -15.49
N VAL A 149 -11.30 -22.35 -16.11
CA VAL A 149 -11.56 -22.04 -17.51
C VAL A 149 -10.48 -22.70 -18.36
N ASN A 150 -10.90 -23.64 -19.22
CA ASN A 150 -9.99 -24.46 -20.05
C ASN A 150 -10.18 -24.22 -21.57
N SER A 151 -11.03 -23.27 -21.95
CA SER A 151 -11.30 -22.91 -23.34
C SER A 151 -11.63 -21.43 -23.45
N VAL A 152 -11.39 -20.86 -24.62
CA VAL A 152 -11.70 -19.45 -24.90
C VAL A 152 -13.21 -19.28 -24.99
N SER A 153 -13.74 -18.30 -24.24
CA SER A 153 -15.13 -17.84 -24.36
C SER A 153 -15.14 -16.40 -24.88
N THR A 154 -16.13 -16.08 -25.72
CA THR A 154 -16.44 -14.68 -26.09
C THR A 154 -17.71 -14.18 -25.41
N GLU A 155 -18.37 -15.02 -24.61
CA GLU A 155 -19.50 -14.65 -23.77
C GLU A 155 -19.01 -14.52 -22.32
N ALA A 156 -19.37 -13.41 -21.69
CA ALA A 156 -19.07 -13.11 -20.30
C ALA A 156 -20.28 -12.43 -19.65
N VAL A 157 -20.47 -12.61 -18.35
CA VAL A 157 -21.53 -11.94 -17.59
C VAL A 157 -20.92 -11.17 -16.44
N ARG A 158 -21.62 -10.17 -15.90
CA ARG A 158 -21.18 -9.49 -14.66
C ARG A 158 -22.17 -9.80 -13.55
N ASP A 159 -21.80 -10.70 -12.65
CA ASP A 159 -22.60 -10.98 -11.46
C ASP A 159 -22.73 -9.73 -10.59
N SER A 160 -23.88 -9.56 -9.95
CA SER A 160 -24.13 -8.45 -9.04
C SER A 160 -23.10 -8.44 -7.91
N GLU A 161 -22.79 -7.26 -7.38
CA GLU A 161 -21.88 -7.16 -6.22
C GLU A 161 -22.39 -8.02 -5.06
N GLU A 162 -23.70 -8.09 -4.83
CA GLU A 162 -24.32 -8.94 -3.79
C GLU A 162 -24.05 -10.44 -3.98
N ASN A 163 -24.03 -10.93 -5.23
CA ASN A 163 -23.65 -12.30 -5.53
C ASN A 163 -22.14 -12.52 -5.29
N VAL A 164 -21.29 -11.54 -5.61
CA VAL A 164 -19.84 -11.62 -5.39
C VAL A 164 -19.49 -11.60 -3.89
N TYR A 165 -19.95 -10.60 -3.14
CA TYR A 165 -20.69 -10.80 -1.88
C TYR A 165 -20.74 -12.21 -1.28
N ALA A 166 -21.86 -12.85 -1.58
CA ALA A 166 -22.22 -14.17 -1.08
C ALA A 166 -21.16 -15.22 -1.42
N PHE A 167 -20.59 -15.17 -2.62
CA PHE A 167 -19.55 -16.10 -3.06
C PHE A 167 -18.26 -15.99 -2.23
N MET A 168 -17.77 -14.78 -1.98
CA MET A 168 -16.59 -14.58 -1.12
C MET A 168 -16.86 -15.07 0.31
N LEU A 169 -18.06 -14.82 0.84
CA LEU A 169 -18.45 -15.27 2.17
C LEU A 169 -18.60 -16.81 2.25
N GLU A 170 -19.11 -17.45 1.20
CA GLU A 170 -19.14 -18.92 1.07
C GLU A 170 -17.73 -19.50 1.17
N ASP A 171 -16.79 -18.98 0.38
CA ASP A 171 -15.41 -19.46 0.34
C ASP A 171 -14.66 -19.20 1.65
N ILE A 172 -14.75 -17.99 2.21
CA ILE A 172 -14.00 -17.66 3.43
C ILE A 172 -14.54 -18.40 4.65
N ASN A 173 -15.85 -18.63 4.72
CA ASN A 173 -16.44 -19.43 5.82
C ASN A 173 -15.99 -20.89 5.73
N ASP A 174 -15.99 -21.50 4.55
CA ASP A 174 -15.49 -22.86 4.36
C ASP A 174 -13.98 -22.94 4.68
N ALA A 175 -13.18 -21.96 4.25
CA ALA A 175 -11.76 -21.87 4.59
C ALA A 175 -11.50 -21.86 6.10
N ILE A 176 -12.27 -21.07 6.86
CA ILE A 176 -12.16 -20.99 8.32
C ILE A 176 -12.39 -22.34 9.00
N THR A 177 -13.25 -23.21 8.44
CA THR A 177 -13.48 -24.56 9.01
C THR A 177 -12.32 -25.52 8.78
N ARG A 178 -11.42 -25.21 7.84
CA ARG A 178 -10.35 -26.11 7.38
C ARG A 178 -8.96 -25.69 7.84
N LEU A 179 -8.76 -24.40 8.09
CA LEU A 179 -7.46 -23.84 8.43
C LEU A 179 -7.16 -23.96 9.93
N SER A 180 -5.89 -24.21 10.27
CA SER A 180 -5.40 -24.24 11.64
C SER A 180 -5.03 -22.84 12.14
N THR A 181 -5.04 -22.65 13.46
CA THR A 181 -4.59 -21.41 14.12
C THR A 181 -3.08 -21.19 14.06
N LYS A 182 -2.32 -22.25 13.78
CA LYS A 182 -0.86 -22.22 13.63
C LYS A 182 -0.46 -22.90 12.33
N THR A 183 0.50 -22.31 11.64
CA THR A 183 1.17 -22.87 10.46
C THR A 183 2.67 -22.67 10.58
N THR A 184 3.45 -23.60 10.07
CA THR A 184 4.91 -23.44 9.91
C THR A 184 5.28 -22.81 8.58
N LYS A 185 4.32 -22.70 7.64
CA LYS A 185 4.52 -22.05 6.34
C LYS A 185 4.36 -20.54 6.52
N THR A 186 5.42 -19.79 6.24
CA THR A 186 5.40 -18.33 6.21
C THR A 186 4.51 -17.80 5.09
N GLY A 187 3.89 -16.62 5.26
CA GLY A 187 3.09 -15.95 4.23
C GLY A 187 1.77 -16.64 3.83
N HIS A 188 1.49 -17.83 4.36
CA HIS A 188 0.28 -18.59 4.05
C HIS A 188 -0.91 -18.17 4.93
N PHE A 189 -2.12 -18.29 4.39
CA PHE A 189 -3.35 -18.13 5.16
C PHE A 189 -3.41 -19.17 6.29
N ASN A 190 -3.60 -18.67 7.51
CA ASN A 190 -4.04 -19.46 8.65
C ASN A 190 -5.47 -19.06 9.04
N PHE A 191 -6.02 -19.71 10.06
CA PHE A 191 -7.36 -19.42 10.58
C PHE A 191 -7.58 -17.94 10.93
N TRP A 192 -6.61 -17.29 11.55
CA TRP A 192 -6.72 -15.88 11.97
C TRP A 192 -6.65 -14.92 10.79
N ALA A 193 -5.80 -15.21 9.80
CA ALA A 193 -5.76 -14.47 8.54
C ALA A 193 -7.08 -14.59 7.77
N ALA A 194 -7.68 -15.79 7.73
CA ALA A 194 -8.98 -15.99 7.10
C ALA A 194 -10.11 -15.25 7.84
N LYS A 195 -10.09 -15.23 9.19
CA LYS A 195 -11.03 -14.42 9.97
C LYS A 195 -10.83 -12.92 9.79
N ALA A 196 -9.60 -12.43 9.70
CA ALA A 196 -9.32 -11.03 9.43
C ALA A 196 -9.86 -10.61 8.05
N LEU A 197 -9.68 -11.45 7.02
CA LEU A 197 -10.29 -11.24 5.71
C LEU A 197 -11.82 -11.24 5.80
N LYS A 198 -12.42 -12.19 6.53
CA LYS A 198 -13.88 -12.22 6.74
C LYS A 198 -14.37 -10.93 7.41
N ALA A 199 -13.71 -10.42 8.44
CA ALA A 199 -14.06 -9.17 9.11
C ALA A 199 -14.04 -7.98 8.12
N ARG A 200 -13.02 -7.91 7.25
CA ARG A 200 -12.94 -6.91 6.18
C ARG A 200 -14.10 -7.05 5.19
N ILE A 201 -14.34 -8.25 4.67
CA ILE A 201 -15.44 -8.51 3.71
C ILE A 201 -16.78 -8.11 4.31
N LEU A 202 -17.05 -8.45 5.57
CA LEU A 202 -18.27 -8.08 6.28
C LEU A 202 -18.42 -6.57 6.44
N LEU A 203 -17.35 -5.85 6.81
CA LEU A 203 -17.40 -4.39 6.94
C LEU A 203 -17.72 -3.70 5.61
N TYR A 204 -17.12 -4.20 4.53
CA TYR A 204 -17.32 -3.68 3.18
C TYR A 204 -18.73 -3.97 2.68
N LYS A 205 -19.22 -5.20 2.87
CA LYS A 205 -20.63 -5.58 2.63
C LYS A 205 -21.57 -4.65 3.40
N ALA A 206 -21.31 -4.44 4.69
CA ALA A 206 -22.14 -3.61 5.55
C ALA A 206 -22.25 -2.18 5.04
N SER A 207 -21.12 -1.59 4.65
CA SER A 207 -21.06 -0.23 4.08
C SER A 207 -21.80 -0.15 2.75
N LYS A 208 -21.59 -1.15 1.87
CA LYS A 208 -22.15 -1.17 0.53
C LYS A 208 -23.67 -1.33 0.52
N PHE A 209 -24.21 -2.20 1.37
CA PHE A 209 -25.62 -2.57 1.38
C PHE A 209 -26.40 -1.97 2.57
N ASN A 210 -25.77 -1.09 3.35
CA ASN A 210 -26.33 -0.50 4.56
C ASN A 210 -26.87 -1.57 5.54
N ASP A 211 -26.09 -2.64 5.72
CA ASP A 211 -26.47 -3.83 6.48
C ASP A 211 -25.93 -3.73 7.92
N ASN A 212 -26.81 -3.30 8.84
CA ASN A 212 -26.49 -3.16 10.26
C ASN A 212 -26.05 -4.48 10.92
N GLN A 213 -26.57 -5.63 10.47
CA GLN A 213 -26.17 -6.92 11.03
C GLN A 213 -24.75 -7.27 10.57
N ALA A 214 -24.42 -7.03 9.29
CA ALA A 214 -23.06 -7.21 8.81
C ALA A 214 -22.05 -6.31 9.53
N TYR A 215 -22.43 -5.10 9.97
CA TYR A 215 -21.58 -4.27 10.82
C TYR A 215 -21.28 -4.93 12.19
N LEU A 216 -22.30 -5.51 12.83
CA LEU A 216 -22.11 -6.25 14.09
C LEU A 216 -21.28 -7.52 13.88
N ASP A 217 -21.53 -8.25 12.80
CA ASP A 217 -20.78 -9.47 12.47
C ASP A 217 -19.32 -9.16 12.14
N ALA A 218 -19.05 -8.04 11.46
CA ALA A 218 -17.69 -7.55 11.21
C ALA A 218 -16.98 -7.25 12.53
N ALA A 219 -17.64 -6.53 13.44
CA ALA A 219 -17.08 -6.20 14.74
C ALA A 219 -16.80 -7.44 15.59
N ALA A 220 -17.77 -8.36 15.69
CA ALA A 220 -17.61 -9.62 16.41
C ALA A 220 -16.47 -10.47 15.83
N THR A 221 -16.40 -10.61 14.50
CA THR A 221 -15.32 -11.36 13.83
C THR A 221 -13.96 -10.71 14.10
N ALA A 222 -13.88 -9.37 14.08
CA ALA A 222 -12.65 -8.66 14.40
C ALA A 222 -12.24 -8.85 15.88
N GLU A 223 -13.19 -8.82 16.83
CA GLU A 223 -12.90 -9.10 18.24
C GLU A 223 -12.39 -10.52 18.47
N GLU A 224 -12.91 -11.51 17.76
CA GLU A 224 -12.39 -12.88 17.82
C GLU A 224 -10.91 -12.93 17.42
N VAL A 225 -10.50 -12.17 16.39
CA VAL A 225 -9.09 -12.08 15.98
C VAL A 225 -8.27 -11.34 17.04
N ILE A 226 -8.77 -10.22 17.55
CA ILE A 226 -8.09 -9.42 18.60
C ILE A 226 -7.81 -10.28 19.83
N ASN A 227 -8.80 -11.03 20.29
CA ASN A 227 -8.72 -11.80 21.54
C ASN A 227 -8.04 -13.16 21.36
N GLY A 228 -8.14 -13.77 20.17
CA GLY A 228 -7.74 -15.16 19.94
C GLY A 228 -6.42 -15.36 19.20
N SER A 229 -5.97 -14.39 18.41
CA SER A 229 -4.75 -14.55 17.58
C SER A 229 -3.46 -14.65 18.39
N GLY A 230 -3.43 -14.13 19.62
CA GLY A 230 -2.23 -14.02 20.44
C GLY A 230 -1.28 -12.89 20.02
N LEU A 231 -1.68 -12.05 19.05
CA LEU A 231 -0.95 -10.87 18.63
C LEU A 231 -1.12 -9.72 19.64
N SER A 232 -0.21 -8.75 19.59
CA SER A 232 -0.20 -7.61 20.52
C SER A 232 0.45 -6.39 19.91
N PHE A 233 0.07 -5.21 20.39
CA PHE A 233 0.71 -3.96 19.98
C PHE A 233 2.14 -3.83 20.53
N TYR A 234 3.04 -3.27 19.72
CA TYR A 234 4.32 -2.79 20.23
C TYR A 234 4.08 -1.56 21.11
N SER A 235 4.78 -1.46 22.24
CA SER A 235 4.75 -0.26 23.08
C SER A 235 5.31 0.97 22.35
N ASN A 236 6.38 0.76 21.58
CA ASN A 236 6.90 1.74 20.63
C ASN A 236 6.44 1.36 19.21
N TYR A 237 5.53 2.15 18.63
CA TYR A 237 4.94 1.91 17.32
C TYR A 237 6.00 1.83 16.20
N ALA A 238 7.12 2.56 16.31
CA ALA A 238 8.20 2.48 15.34
C ALA A 238 8.80 1.06 15.24
N ASP A 239 8.71 0.26 16.30
CA ASP A 239 9.24 -1.11 16.31
C ASP A 239 8.47 -2.02 15.34
N CYS A 240 7.19 -1.76 15.07
CA CYS A 240 6.42 -2.50 14.06
C CYS A 240 7.06 -2.41 12.66
N TRP A 241 7.76 -1.31 12.39
CA TRP A 241 8.34 -0.99 11.08
C TRP A 241 9.85 -1.21 11.01
N ASN A 242 10.51 -1.44 12.15
CA ASN A 242 11.96 -1.66 12.23
C ASN A 242 12.37 -2.92 11.45
N ALA A 243 13.55 -2.91 10.83
CA ALA A 243 14.11 -4.04 10.09
C ALA A 243 14.14 -5.34 10.90
N ALA A 244 14.41 -5.25 12.21
CA ALA A 244 14.38 -6.43 13.09
C ALA A 244 12.99 -7.12 13.19
N ASN A 245 11.92 -6.41 12.83
CA ASN A 245 10.53 -6.88 12.90
C ASN A 245 9.84 -6.83 11.53
N GLU A 246 10.61 -6.72 10.44
CA GLU A 246 10.05 -6.53 9.11
C GLU A 246 9.59 -7.83 8.43
N ASN A 247 10.00 -8.98 9.00
CA ASN A 247 9.47 -10.29 8.66
C ASN A 247 8.15 -10.52 9.39
N GLY A 248 7.12 -10.94 8.66
CA GLY A 248 5.79 -11.18 9.23
C GLY A 248 5.73 -12.29 10.28
N ILE A 249 6.65 -13.26 10.28
CA ILE A 249 6.72 -14.35 11.27
C ILE A 249 7.02 -13.81 12.68
N SER A 250 7.95 -12.85 12.79
CA SER A 250 8.40 -12.32 14.08
C SER A 250 7.65 -11.06 14.51
N ASN A 251 6.92 -10.43 13.58
CA ASN A 251 6.15 -9.23 13.87
C ASN A 251 4.95 -9.54 14.77
N LYS A 252 4.81 -8.82 15.88
CA LYS A 252 3.76 -9.08 16.87
C LYS A 252 2.41 -8.46 16.55
N GLU A 253 2.34 -7.56 15.56
CA GLU A 253 1.10 -6.89 15.14
C GLU A 253 0.53 -7.42 13.82
N VAL A 254 1.31 -8.15 13.02
CA VAL A 254 0.92 -8.57 11.68
C VAL A 254 0.15 -9.90 11.75
N ILE A 255 -1.04 -9.92 11.16
CA ILE A 255 -1.89 -11.12 11.06
C ILE A 255 -1.53 -11.90 9.78
N TRP A 256 -1.31 -11.20 8.67
CA TRP A 256 -0.98 -11.81 7.39
C TRP A 256 -0.16 -10.85 6.52
N TRP A 257 0.71 -11.43 5.70
CA TRP A 257 1.70 -10.73 4.89
C TRP A 257 2.02 -11.52 3.61
N VAL A 258 2.65 -10.83 2.66
CA VAL A 258 3.22 -11.42 1.44
C VAL A 258 4.73 -11.47 1.60
N ASP A 259 5.28 -12.69 1.53
CA ASP A 259 6.72 -12.92 1.67
C ASP A 259 7.50 -12.36 0.48
N TYR A 260 8.62 -11.71 0.78
CA TYR A 260 9.66 -11.39 -0.18
C TYR A 260 10.99 -12.04 0.24
N SER A 261 11.89 -12.23 -0.72
CA SER A 261 13.16 -12.93 -0.52
C SER A 261 14.33 -12.14 -1.08
N ASP A 262 15.50 -12.26 -0.46
CA ASP A 262 16.77 -11.82 -1.07
C ASP A 262 17.14 -12.66 -2.30
N VAL A 263 16.56 -13.86 -2.41
CA VAL A 263 16.72 -14.74 -3.58
C VAL A 263 15.72 -14.34 -4.65
N LEU A 264 16.25 -13.74 -5.72
CA LEU A 264 15.48 -13.05 -6.73
C LEU A 264 14.41 -13.90 -7.43
N GLU A 265 14.75 -15.16 -7.71
CA GLU A 265 13.87 -16.13 -8.35
C GLU A 265 12.60 -16.43 -7.54
N ASN A 266 12.63 -16.22 -6.23
CA ASN A 266 11.48 -16.43 -5.34
C ASN A 266 10.49 -15.24 -5.35
N ASN A 267 10.91 -14.09 -5.89
CA ASN A 267 10.06 -12.90 -6.01
C ASN A 267 9.37 -12.82 -7.38
N ILE A 268 9.60 -13.82 -8.26
CA ILE A 268 9.07 -13.81 -9.63
C ILE A 268 7.57 -14.08 -9.60
N MET A 269 6.87 -13.29 -10.41
CA MET A 269 5.46 -13.51 -10.73
C MET A 269 5.31 -14.23 -12.07
N PRO A 270 4.24 -15.03 -12.24
CA PRO A 270 3.88 -15.59 -13.54
C PRO A 270 3.76 -14.47 -14.57
N PRO A 271 4.20 -14.64 -15.83
CA PRO A 271 4.04 -13.62 -16.87
C PRO A 271 2.55 -13.36 -17.21
N ARG A 272 2.26 -12.29 -17.94
CA ARG A 272 0.91 -12.08 -18.54
C ARG A 272 0.64 -13.20 -19.51
N LEU A 273 -0.62 -13.53 -19.79
CA LEU A 273 -0.97 -14.42 -20.91
C LEU A 273 -0.87 -13.68 -22.26
N LYS A 274 -0.95 -12.36 -22.23
CA LYS A 274 -0.85 -11.48 -23.40
C LYS A 274 0.55 -11.46 -24.04
N LEU A 275 0.58 -11.45 -25.37
CA LEU A 275 1.80 -11.23 -26.17
C LEU A 275 1.88 -9.77 -26.65
N ASP A 276 3.09 -9.26 -26.80
CA ASP A 276 3.32 -7.97 -27.46
C ASP A 276 3.16 -8.07 -29.00
N ALA A 277 3.26 -6.93 -29.69
CA ALA A 277 3.13 -6.89 -31.15
C ALA A 277 4.22 -7.70 -31.90
N SER A 278 5.30 -8.07 -31.21
CA SER A 278 6.38 -8.90 -31.74
C SER A 278 6.22 -10.38 -31.35
N GLY A 279 5.13 -10.76 -30.69
CA GLY A 279 4.84 -12.12 -30.25
C GLY A 279 5.57 -12.54 -28.97
N ASN A 280 6.21 -11.61 -28.25
CA ASN A 280 6.88 -11.94 -26.98
C ASN A 280 5.91 -11.94 -25.82
N GLN A 281 6.11 -12.85 -24.86
CA GLN A 281 5.34 -12.86 -23.62
C GLN A 281 5.47 -11.52 -22.89
N MET A 282 4.35 -10.83 -22.70
CA MET A 282 4.35 -9.65 -21.87
C MET A 282 4.59 -10.05 -20.42
N ARG A 283 5.35 -9.24 -19.72
CA ARG A 283 5.48 -9.36 -18.27
C ARG A 283 4.50 -8.38 -17.63
N TRP A 284 4.17 -8.59 -16.37
CA TRP A 284 3.51 -7.57 -15.54
C TRP A 284 4.48 -6.39 -15.23
N SER A 285 5.40 -6.07 -16.14
CA SER A 285 6.63 -5.31 -15.92
C SER A 285 6.46 -3.80 -15.76
N GLN A 286 5.24 -3.28 -15.66
CA GLN A 286 5.01 -1.97 -15.05
C GLN A 286 5.21 -2.00 -13.52
N MET A 287 5.40 -3.19 -12.94
CA MET A 287 5.86 -3.45 -11.58
C MET A 287 7.39 -3.54 -11.50
N ILE A 288 8.07 -2.44 -11.85
CA ILE A 288 9.50 -2.16 -11.63
C ILE A 288 10.39 -3.42 -11.62
N LEU A 289 10.79 -3.89 -12.81
CA LEU A 289 11.82 -4.91 -12.95
C LEU A 289 13.10 -4.24 -13.47
N ARG A 290 14.21 -4.27 -12.73
CA ARG A 290 15.43 -3.49 -13.08
C ARG A 290 16.57 -4.35 -13.62
N ASN A 291 16.53 -4.67 -14.90
CA ASN A 291 17.69 -4.85 -15.81
C ASN A 291 17.19 -5.10 -17.24
N SER A 292 18.08 -5.13 -18.23
CA SER A 292 17.76 -5.41 -19.64
C SER A 292 17.11 -6.78 -19.88
N ALA A 293 17.18 -7.70 -18.90
CA ALA A 293 16.57 -9.03 -18.95
C ALA A 293 15.23 -9.10 -18.17
N ASN A 294 14.80 -8.01 -17.52
CA ASN A 294 13.64 -7.94 -16.64
C ASN A 294 13.60 -9.04 -15.56
N THR A 295 14.75 -9.52 -15.09
CA THR A 295 14.83 -10.65 -14.14
C THR A 295 14.80 -10.23 -12.68
N ILE A 296 14.71 -8.94 -12.36
CA ILE A 296 14.83 -8.42 -10.99
C ILE A 296 13.47 -8.04 -10.41
N GLY A 297 12.96 -8.79 -9.41
CA GLY A 297 11.71 -8.52 -8.68
C GLY A 297 11.90 -8.45 -7.16
N GLY A 298 11.05 -7.70 -6.47
CA GLY A 298 11.10 -7.51 -5.01
C GLY A 298 10.09 -6.45 -4.56
N ASN A 299 10.08 -6.14 -3.27
CA ASN A 299 9.22 -5.13 -2.69
C ASN A 299 9.75 -3.72 -3.01
N ALA A 300 8.91 -2.87 -3.60
CA ALA A 300 9.28 -1.52 -4.00
C ALA A 300 8.81 -0.44 -3.01
N SER A 301 8.08 -0.78 -1.94
CA SER A 301 7.45 0.19 -1.03
C SER A 301 8.41 1.23 -0.47
N HIS A 302 9.63 0.81 -0.14
CA HIS A 302 10.68 1.70 0.40
C HIS A 302 11.16 2.78 -0.57
N LEU A 303 10.86 2.65 -1.87
CA LEU A 303 11.25 3.60 -2.91
C LEU A 303 10.13 4.60 -3.22
N MET A 304 8.88 4.25 -2.92
CA MET A 304 7.69 4.98 -3.37
C MET A 304 7.57 6.35 -2.71
N PHE A 305 7.82 6.42 -1.41
CA PHE A 305 7.49 7.57 -0.58
C PHE A 305 8.69 8.48 -0.29
N VAL A 306 9.87 8.17 -0.83
CA VAL A 306 11.13 8.85 -0.51
C VAL A 306 11.37 10.02 -1.47
N GLY A 307 11.70 11.18 -0.91
CA GLY A 307 12.11 12.39 -1.64
C GLY A 307 13.59 12.40 -2.05
N VAL A 308 14.03 13.44 -2.77
CA VAL A 308 15.40 13.59 -3.32
C VAL A 308 16.30 14.45 -2.44
N TRP A 309 16.59 13.95 -1.23
CA TRP A 309 17.30 14.69 -0.17
C TRP A 309 18.77 14.99 -0.51
N ASN A 310 19.36 14.20 -1.38
CA ASN A 310 20.77 14.30 -1.76
C ASN A 310 21.05 15.34 -2.86
N LEU A 311 20.03 16.03 -3.36
CA LEU A 311 20.16 17.12 -4.35
C LEU A 311 19.83 18.50 -3.76
N VAL A 312 19.68 18.58 -2.43
CA VAL A 312 19.46 19.87 -1.76
C VAL A 312 20.71 20.75 -1.90
N PRO A 313 20.58 21.98 -2.45
CA PRO A 313 21.72 22.87 -2.67
C PRO A 313 22.48 23.18 -1.38
N GLY A 314 23.81 23.28 -1.50
CA GLY A 314 24.70 23.50 -0.36
C GLY A 314 25.03 22.25 0.45
N LEU A 315 24.26 21.16 0.30
CA LEU A 315 24.46 19.93 1.07
C LEU A 315 24.92 18.74 0.24
N THR A 316 24.97 18.85 -1.09
CA THR A 316 25.32 17.75 -2.01
C THR A 316 26.72 17.18 -1.82
N THR A 317 27.57 17.85 -1.04
CA THR A 317 28.93 17.41 -0.66
C THR A 317 28.93 16.49 0.55
N ILE A 318 27.93 16.58 1.44
CA ILE A 318 27.84 15.79 2.67
C ILE A 318 26.65 14.83 2.68
N LEU A 319 25.55 15.18 2.01
CA LEU A 319 24.39 14.33 1.78
C LEU A 319 24.54 13.58 0.46
N LYS A 320 25.11 12.37 0.52
CA LYS A 320 25.31 11.49 -0.63
C LYS A 320 24.53 10.19 -0.47
N ARG A 321 23.81 9.79 -1.53
CA ARG A 321 23.22 8.46 -1.60
C ARG A 321 24.32 7.41 -1.59
N THR A 322 24.20 6.44 -0.69
CA THR A 322 25.14 5.33 -0.52
C THR A 322 24.57 4.06 -1.12
N ASP A 323 24.22 4.13 -2.41
CA ASP A 323 23.48 3.10 -3.15
C ASP A 323 24.40 2.07 -3.84
N THR A 324 25.72 2.25 -3.74
CA THR A 324 26.75 1.29 -4.15
C THR A 324 27.94 1.36 -3.20
N GLU A 325 28.76 0.31 -3.19
CA GLU A 325 30.04 0.28 -2.48
C GLU A 325 30.97 1.44 -2.86
N ALA A 326 30.94 1.88 -4.12
CA ALA A 326 31.72 3.04 -4.57
C ALA A 326 31.17 4.36 -4.02
N ASN A 327 29.85 4.47 -3.86
CA ASN A 327 29.19 5.70 -3.39
C ASN A 327 29.16 5.84 -1.87
N LYS A 328 29.64 4.83 -1.11
CA LYS A 328 29.67 4.88 0.36
C LYS A 328 30.78 5.79 0.91
N VAL A 329 31.84 6.05 0.14
CA VAL A 329 32.96 6.89 0.57
C VAL A 329 32.93 8.23 -0.17
N ILE A 330 33.01 9.33 0.57
CA ILE A 330 33.12 10.68 0.01
C ILE A 330 34.46 11.30 0.37
N THR A 331 34.90 12.30 -0.40
CA THR A 331 36.02 13.18 -0.01
C THR A 331 35.46 14.54 0.38
N TYR A 332 35.74 15.00 1.59
CA TYR A 332 35.32 16.29 2.12
C TYR A 332 36.47 16.96 2.88
N GLY A 333 36.77 18.23 2.57
CA GLY A 333 37.91 18.92 3.20
C GLY A 333 39.27 18.23 2.99
N GLY A 334 39.43 17.44 1.92
CA GLY A 334 40.65 16.66 1.66
C GLY A 334 40.74 15.32 2.41
N VAL A 335 39.73 14.95 3.21
CA VAL A 335 39.68 13.71 3.98
C VAL A 335 38.57 12.80 3.45
N GLN A 336 38.80 11.49 3.47
CA GLN A 336 37.80 10.49 3.08
C GLN A 336 36.92 10.09 4.26
N TYR A 337 35.60 10.05 4.05
CA TYR A 337 34.61 9.64 5.04
C TYR A 337 33.71 8.53 4.48
N ASN A 338 33.55 7.45 5.24
CA ASN A 338 32.60 6.39 4.92
C ASN A 338 31.22 6.72 5.52
N LEU A 339 30.25 6.96 4.64
CA LEU A 339 28.87 7.30 4.98
C LEU A 339 27.90 6.10 4.88
N GLY A 340 28.40 4.90 4.56
CA GLY A 340 27.62 3.76 4.06
C GLY A 340 26.23 3.59 4.67
N THR A 341 26.15 3.21 5.94
CA THR A 341 24.86 2.99 6.64
C THR A 341 24.20 4.28 7.09
N ALA A 342 24.96 5.38 7.23
CA ALA A 342 24.41 6.64 7.70
C ALA A 342 23.36 7.19 6.73
N TYR A 343 23.50 6.92 5.43
CA TYR A 343 22.55 7.37 4.42
C TYR A 343 21.80 6.28 3.63
N GLN A 344 22.09 5.01 3.90
CA GLN A 344 21.36 3.89 3.32
C GLN A 344 19.83 3.93 3.53
N PRO A 345 19.30 4.25 4.74
CA PRO A 345 17.85 4.28 4.94
C PRO A 345 17.14 5.37 4.12
N TYR A 346 17.89 6.27 3.48
CA TYR A 346 17.36 7.27 2.58
C TYR A 346 17.72 6.89 1.13
N SER A 347 17.49 5.65 0.70
CA SER A 347 17.91 5.15 -0.62
C SER A 347 17.34 5.97 -1.82
N LYS A 348 17.47 5.47 -3.05
CA LYS A 348 16.99 6.20 -4.25
C LYS A 348 15.46 6.32 -4.25
N GLY A 349 14.94 7.41 -3.67
CA GLY A 349 13.53 7.73 -3.74
C GLY A 349 13.04 7.97 -5.16
N PHE A 350 11.90 7.39 -5.50
CA PHE A 350 11.22 7.59 -6.77
C PHE A 350 10.32 8.81 -6.76
N THR A 351 10.08 9.44 -5.60
CA THR A 351 9.24 10.65 -5.51
C THR A 351 7.83 10.42 -6.06
N ARG A 352 7.18 9.31 -5.67
CA ARG A 352 5.88 8.90 -6.20
C ARG A 352 4.75 9.58 -5.45
N TYR A 353 4.71 9.41 -4.13
CA TYR A 353 3.58 9.82 -3.28
C TYR A 353 4.03 10.84 -2.25
N VAL A 354 3.52 12.07 -2.39
CA VAL A 354 3.80 13.18 -1.47
C VAL A 354 2.66 13.25 -0.45
N PRO A 355 2.91 13.24 0.88
CA PRO A 355 1.84 13.44 1.85
C PRO A 355 1.10 14.75 1.62
N SER A 356 -0.23 14.70 1.70
CA SER A 356 -1.05 15.91 1.75
C SER A 356 -0.83 16.66 3.06
N GLY A 357 -1.09 17.97 3.07
CA GLY A 357 -1.08 18.74 4.31
C GLY A 357 -2.08 18.21 5.33
N TYR A 358 -3.24 17.74 4.87
CA TYR A 358 -4.25 17.09 5.69
C TYR A 358 -3.70 15.87 6.45
N LEU A 359 -3.01 14.94 5.76
CA LEU A 359 -2.42 13.77 6.43
C LEU A 359 -1.44 14.19 7.53
N LEU A 360 -0.59 15.19 7.28
CA LEU A 360 0.40 15.65 8.25
C LEU A 360 -0.22 16.34 9.47
N ASP A 361 -1.39 16.96 9.30
CA ASP A 361 -2.13 17.67 10.36
C ASP A 361 -2.94 16.75 11.28
N LEU A 362 -3.20 15.51 10.86
CA LEU A 362 -4.01 14.56 11.64
C LEU A 362 -3.39 14.16 12.97
N PHE A 363 -2.08 14.30 13.11
CA PHE A 363 -1.32 13.80 14.25
C PHE A 363 -1.13 14.87 15.32
N ASN A 364 -1.41 14.51 16.57
CA ASN A 364 -1.05 15.32 17.72
C ASN A 364 0.43 15.10 18.09
N ASP A 365 1.26 16.13 17.89
CA ASP A 365 2.70 16.07 18.12
C ASP A 365 3.09 15.85 19.61
N GLU A 366 2.17 16.08 20.55
CA GLU A 366 2.42 16.00 21.99
C GLU A 366 1.98 14.67 22.61
N THR A 367 1.08 13.95 21.95
CA THR A 367 0.43 12.76 22.51
C THR A 367 0.53 11.53 21.62
N ASP A 368 0.73 11.67 20.31
CA ASP A 368 0.68 10.56 19.34
C ASP A 368 2.08 10.17 18.85
N GLN A 369 2.49 8.93 19.13
CA GLN A 369 3.81 8.45 18.73
C GLN A 369 3.92 8.14 17.21
N ARG A 370 2.79 8.02 16.51
CA ARG A 370 2.77 7.53 15.11
C ARG A 370 3.39 8.48 14.12
N TYR A 371 3.31 9.80 14.34
CA TYR A 371 3.89 10.77 13.41
C TYR A 371 5.40 10.57 13.28
N GLN A 372 6.11 10.61 14.41
CA GLN A 372 7.57 10.46 14.45
C GLN A 372 8.03 9.06 14.01
N ALA A 373 7.18 8.04 14.15
CA ALA A 373 7.48 6.70 13.66
C ALA A 373 7.22 6.54 12.15
N SER A 374 6.18 7.18 11.62
CA SER A 374 5.75 7.00 10.23
C SER A 374 6.43 7.94 9.26
N PHE A 375 6.80 9.14 9.70
CA PHE A 375 7.33 10.19 8.84
C PHE A 375 8.77 10.57 9.17
N ARG A 376 9.43 11.13 8.17
CA ARG A 376 10.77 11.71 8.28
C ARG A 376 10.71 13.17 7.86
N ASP A 377 10.92 14.03 8.83
CA ASP A 377 10.98 15.48 8.70
C ASP A 377 12.37 16.05 9.04
N VAL A 378 13.32 15.21 9.44
CA VAL A 378 14.72 15.58 9.70
C VAL A 378 15.66 14.64 8.96
N TYR A 379 16.67 15.22 8.31
CA TYR A 379 17.84 14.49 7.79
C TYR A 379 19.08 14.91 8.57
N TYR A 380 19.77 13.94 9.15
CA TYR A 380 20.94 14.18 9.99
C TYR A 380 22.24 14.18 9.19
N VAL A 381 23.24 14.91 9.67
CA VAL A 381 24.63 14.78 9.24
C VAL A 381 25.14 13.40 9.66
N ALA A 382 25.90 12.72 8.80
CA ALA A 382 26.44 11.40 9.11
C ALA A 382 27.34 11.48 10.38
N PRO A 383 27.26 10.51 11.31
CA PRO A 383 28.00 10.58 12.59
C PRO A 383 29.51 10.85 12.42
N VAL A 384 30.14 10.25 11.41
CA VAL A 384 31.57 10.47 11.10
C VAL A 384 31.87 11.93 10.71
N LEU A 385 30.95 12.61 10.04
CA LEU A 385 31.08 14.02 9.69
C LEU A 385 30.75 14.92 10.89
N GLN A 386 29.80 14.53 11.75
CA GLN A 386 29.55 15.25 13.01
C GLN A 386 30.82 15.32 13.87
N SER A 387 31.51 14.18 14.04
CA SER A 387 32.79 14.10 14.73
C SER A 387 33.87 14.95 14.06
N ALA A 388 33.91 14.97 12.73
CA ALA A 388 34.85 15.81 11.98
C ALA A 388 34.60 17.31 12.19
N PHE A 389 33.34 17.74 12.20
CA PHE A 389 32.97 19.14 12.44
C PHE A 389 33.30 19.57 13.87
N ALA A 390 33.11 18.69 14.84
CA ALA A 390 33.57 18.91 16.22
C ALA A 390 35.10 18.99 16.31
N GLY A 391 35.81 18.22 15.46
CA GLY A 391 37.27 18.21 15.35
C GLY A 391 37.90 19.34 14.52
N GLY A 392 37.13 20.36 14.14
CA GLY A 392 37.65 21.56 13.45
C GLY A 392 37.56 21.52 11.92
N VAL A 393 36.97 20.49 11.32
CA VAL A 393 36.64 20.51 9.89
C VAL A 393 35.47 21.48 9.66
N ASN A 394 35.63 22.42 8.73
CA ASN A 394 34.58 23.39 8.43
C ASN A 394 33.30 22.70 7.90
N PRO A 395 32.11 23.00 8.45
CA PRO A 395 30.85 22.57 7.84
C PRO A 395 30.61 23.20 6.46
N PRO A 396 29.58 22.77 5.72
CA PRO A 396 29.27 23.30 4.40
C PRO A 396 29.12 24.83 4.40
N SER A 397 29.56 25.46 3.30
CA SER A 397 29.45 26.91 3.12
C SER A 397 27.99 27.36 3.28
N GLY A 398 27.78 28.47 4.00
CA GLY A 398 26.46 28.96 4.39
C GLY A 398 25.91 28.38 5.70
N TYR A 399 26.48 27.28 6.22
CA TYR A 399 25.99 26.60 7.42
C TYR A 399 27.09 26.37 8.47
N ALA A 400 27.82 27.43 8.85
CA ALA A 400 28.98 27.35 9.75
C ALA A 400 28.70 26.70 11.13
N LEU A 401 27.45 26.73 11.59
CA LEU A 401 27.01 26.14 12.85
C LEU A 401 26.30 24.79 12.69
N MET A 402 26.33 24.19 11.49
CA MET A 402 25.79 22.84 11.24
C MET A 402 26.53 21.79 12.05
N ARG A 403 25.78 20.95 12.76
CA ARG A 403 26.31 19.85 13.57
C ARG A 403 25.55 18.58 13.27
N ASP A 404 24.47 18.33 14.00
CA ASP A 404 23.65 17.12 13.91
C ASP A 404 22.65 17.16 12.74
N THR A 405 22.02 18.30 12.52
CA THR A 405 20.93 18.45 11.55
C THR A 405 21.45 18.99 10.22
N ALA A 406 21.14 18.32 9.12
CA ALA A 406 21.45 18.79 7.77
C ALA A 406 20.24 19.49 7.13
N ILE A 407 19.06 18.86 7.21
CA ILE A 407 17.80 19.36 6.67
C ILE A 407 16.72 19.21 7.75
N TYR A 408 15.90 20.25 7.92
CA TYR A 408 14.66 20.19 8.67
C TYR A 408 13.47 20.58 7.80
N LEU A 409 12.40 19.78 7.82
CA LEU A 409 11.16 19.98 7.08
C LEU A 409 10.02 20.23 8.07
N SER A 410 9.63 21.48 8.25
CA SER A 410 8.48 21.79 9.11
C SER A 410 7.16 21.53 8.38
N LYS A 411 6.27 20.72 8.97
CA LYS A 411 4.89 20.55 8.50
C LYS A 411 3.99 21.78 8.77
N LYS A 412 4.52 22.80 9.46
CA LYS A 412 3.85 24.06 9.78
C LYS A 412 4.60 25.24 9.14
N THR A 413 3.94 26.39 9.05
CA THR A 413 4.59 27.68 8.78
C THR A 413 5.62 27.96 9.87
N VAL A 414 6.80 28.43 9.48
CA VAL A 414 7.90 28.72 10.40
C VAL A 414 7.89 30.19 10.84
N THR A 415 8.29 30.44 12.09
CA THR A 415 8.43 31.80 12.63
C THR A 415 9.77 32.44 12.24
N ASP A 416 9.86 33.76 12.31
CA ASP A 416 11.12 34.49 12.09
C ASP A 416 12.27 33.98 12.98
N SER A 417 11.96 33.60 14.23
CA SER A 417 12.95 33.04 15.15
C SER A 417 13.46 31.66 14.72
N GLN A 418 12.60 30.83 14.13
CA GLN A 418 12.98 29.53 13.56
C GLN A 418 13.84 29.73 12.31
N ILE A 419 13.47 30.69 11.46
CA ILE A 419 14.26 31.05 10.27
C ILE A 419 15.65 31.54 10.69
N ALA A 420 15.73 32.48 11.64
CA ALA A 420 16.99 33.00 12.15
C ALA A 420 17.88 31.91 12.76
N ARG A 421 17.28 30.94 13.46
CA ARG A 421 18.00 29.78 14.00
C ARG A 421 18.54 28.87 12.90
N ALA A 422 17.79 28.67 11.81
CA ALA A 422 18.16 27.78 10.72
C ALA A 422 19.28 28.36 9.83
N ALA A 423 19.31 29.69 9.65
CA ALA A 423 20.12 30.40 8.67
C ALA A 423 21.59 29.97 8.56
N ASN A 424 22.22 29.53 9.66
CA ASN A 424 23.59 29.03 9.69
C ASN A 424 23.74 27.60 10.25
N ARG A 425 22.64 26.88 10.49
CA ARG A 425 22.63 25.55 11.12
C ARG A 425 22.18 24.42 10.20
N TYR A 426 21.17 24.64 9.37
CA TYR A 426 20.60 23.61 8.51
C TYR A 426 19.75 24.22 7.40
N VAL A 427 19.49 23.45 6.34
CA VAL A 427 18.51 23.84 5.32
C VAL A 427 17.12 23.68 5.91
N LEU A 428 16.33 24.76 5.88
CA LEU A 428 14.95 24.76 6.35
C LEU A 428 13.96 24.67 5.18
N PHE A 429 13.10 23.66 5.23
CA PHE A 429 11.85 23.62 4.49
C PHE A 429 10.69 23.91 5.44
N SER A 430 9.64 24.53 4.93
CA SER A 430 8.41 24.77 5.67
C SER A 430 7.21 24.52 4.78
N ARG A 431 6.03 24.31 5.40
CA ARG A 431 4.76 24.17 4.69
C ARG A 431 4.60 25.26 3.63
N THR A 432 5.00 26.49 3.94
CA THR A 432 4.89 27.66 3.06
C THR A 432 6.19 28.47 3.04
N ASP A 433 6.37 29.23 1.96
CA ASP A 433 7.44 30.22 1.79
C ASP A 433 6.90 31.60 2.18
N VAL A 434 7.02 31.99 3.44
CA VAL A 434 6.64 33.35 3.84
C VAL A 434 7.73 34.33 3.36
N GLY A 435 7.73 34.64 2.06
CA GLY A 435 8.47 35.72 1.43
C GLY A 435 9.98 35.75 1.70
N ASN A 436 10.61 34.62 2.05
CA ASN A 436 11.97 34.61 2.56
C ASN A 436 12.89 33.68 1.75
N PRO A 437 13.92 34.20 1.06
CA PRO A 437 14.82 33.38 0.25
C PRO A 437 15.62 32.33 1.05
N ALA A 438 15.60 32.38 2.39
CA ALA A 438 16.23 31.41 3.28
C ALA A 438 15.38 30.16 3.55
N VAL A 439 14.10 30.12 3.17
CA VAL A 439 13.18 28.99 3.40
C VAL A 439 12.79 28.36 2.08
N LYS A 440 12.69 27.03 2.04
CA LYS A 440 12.24 26.28 0.86
C LYS A 440 10.78 25.82 1.06
N PRO A 441 9.85 26.13 0.13
CA PRO A 441 8.46 25.70 0.27
C PRO A 441 8.29 24.21 0.00
N LEU A 442 7.48 23.54 0.83
CA LEU A 442 6.96 22.20 0.57
C LEU A 442 5.70 22.23 -0.32
N TYR A 443 4.88 23.27 -0.21
CA TYR A 443 3.63 23.44 -0.94
C TYR A 443 3.52 24.85 -1.58
N GLN A 444 2.61 25.04 -2.55
CA GLN A 444 2.53 26.28 -3.34
C GLN A 444 1.98 27.50 -2.54
N ASN A 445 0.90 27.34 -1.76
CA ASN A 445 0.16 28.48 -1.18
C ASN A 445 -0.11 28.29 0.33
N GLU A 446 -0.41 29.39 1.04
CA GLU A 446 -0.67 29.44 2.50
C GLU A 446 -2.10 29.02 2.94
N GLU A 447 -3.11 29.15 2.09
CA GLU A 447 -4.50 28.95 2.51
C GLU A 447 -4.92 27.47 2.52
N GLY A 448 -5.26 26.98 3.72
CA GLY A 448 -6.22 25.91 4.06
C GLY A 448 -6.41 24.70 3.13
N THR A 449 -6.24 23.50 3.70
CA THR A 449 -6.76 22.18 3.24
C THR A 449 -6.47 21.71 1.80
N LEU A 450 -6.13 22.56 0.82
CA LEU A 450 -5.93 22.23 -0.59
C LEU A 450 -4.55 22.64 -1.15
N PRO A 451 -3.43 22.21 -0.55
CA PRO A 451 -2.14 22.54 -1.12
C PRO A 451 -1.91 21.78 -2.43
N THR A 452 -1.76 22.49 -3.54
CA THR A 452 -0.99 21.97 -4.68
C THR A 452 0.48 21.94 -4.29
N ILE A 453 1.20 20.90 -4.72
CA ILE A 453 2.62 20.75 -4.40
C ILE A 453 3.44 21.81 -5.15
N ALA A 454 4.46 22.40 -4.52
CA ALA A 454 5.37 23.32 -5.19
C ALA A 454 6.03 22.65 -6.41
N THR A 455 5.73 23.15 -7.62
CA THR A 455 6.33 22.71 -8.89
C THR A 455 7.18 23.83 -9.49
N GLY A 456 8.17 23.50 -10.32
CA GLY A 456 9.01 24.48 -11.02
C GLY A 456 8.84 24.38 -12.53
N THR A 457 8.92 25.53 -13.20
CA THR A 457 8.81 25.67 -14.66
C THR A 457 10.14 26.02 -15.35
N ALA A 458 11.29 26.13 -14.66
CA ALA A 458 12.60 26.37 -15.30
C ALA A 458 13.84 26.00 -14.42
N GLY A 459 14.88 25.39 -15.03
CA GLY A 459 16.23 25.26 -14.44
C GLY A 459 16.50 24.04 -13.53
N ASN A 460 17.69 24.02 -12.89
CA ASN A 460 18.23 22.92 -12.05
C ASN A 460 17.61 22.88 -10.63
N GLU A 461 16.28 22.91 -10.53
CA GLU A 461 15.50 22.99 -9.28
C GLU A 461 15.08 21.61 -8.74
N ASN A 462 16.03 20.67 -8.61
CA ASN A 462 15.77 19.26 -8.29
C ASN A 462 15.25 18.98 -6.86
N PHE A 463 14.84 20.00 -6.10
CA PHE A 463 14.53 19.97 -4.67
C PHE A 463 13.23 20.70 -4.30
N LYS A 464 12.34 20.97 -5.26
CA LYS A 464 11.00 21.54 -4.99
C LYS A 464 10.08 20.51 -4.33
N GLY A 465 8.96 20.96 -3.76
CA GLY A 465 8.02 20.16 -2.95
C GLY A 465 7.59 18.82 -3.55
N ASN A 466 7.55 18.69 -4.88
CA ASN A 466 7.18 17.44 -5.57
C ASN A 466 8.33 16.43 -5.68
N ARG A 467 9.51 16.82 -5.23
CA ARG A 467 10.73 16.01 -5.15
C ARG A 467 11.28 15.95 -3.73
N MET A 468 11.20 17.03 -2.96
CA MET A 468 11.58 17.09 -1.55
C MET A 468 10.39 17.39 -0.67
N PHE A 469 10.06 16.44 0.19
CA PHE A 469 8.89 16.47 1.06
C PHE A 469 9.13 15.61 2.29
N ILE A 470 8.27 15.77 3.30
CA ILE A 470 8.25 14.89 4.46
C ILE A 470 7.89 13.50 3.95
N GLN A 471 8.84 12.57 3.98
CA GLN A 471 8.62 11.23 3.42
C GLN A 471 7.97 10.30 4.45
N LEU A 472 7.17 9.34 3.95
CA LEU A 472 6.78 8.18 4.75
C LEU A 472 8.00 7.24 4.86
N LYS A 473 8.38 6.87 6.08
CA LYS A 473 9.51 5.98 6.39
C LYS A 473 9.09 4.62 6.96
N LYS A 474 7.78 4.34 7.06
CA LYS A 474 7.25 3.03 7.50
C LYS A 474 7.87 1.85 6.74
N PHE A 475 8.24 2.08 5.49
CA PHE A 475 8.75 1.06 4.59
C PHE A 475 10.25 1.15 4.34
N ASP A 476 10.99 2.01 5.04
CA ASP A 476 12.44 2.08 4.87
C ASP A 476 13.09 0.71 5.12
N ASP A 477 13.97 0.29 4.22
CA ASP A 477 14.62 -1.02 4.24
C ASP A 477 16.06 -0.89 4.77
N LEU A 478 16.33 -1.50 5.94
CA LEU A 478 17.62 -1.45 6.64
C LEU A 478 18.11 -2.86 6.98
N ASN A 479 18.38 -3.67 5.97
CA ASN A 479 18.95 -5.02 6.17
C ASN A 479 20.47 -5.03 6.45
N GLY A 480 21.11 -3.87 6.66
CA GLY A 480 22.53 -3.74 6.95
C GLY A 480 23.49 -3.93 5.76
N SER A 481 22.97 -4.27 4.58
CA SER A 481 23.73 -4.29 3.31
C SER A 481 23.28 -3.13 2.41
N ILE A 482 24.14 -2.59 1.55
CA ILE A 482 23.74 -1.51 0.64
C ILE A 482 22.68 -2.04 -0.34
N ILE A 483 21.43 -1.60 -0.18
CA ILE A 483 20.32 -1.90 -1.09
C ILE A 483 20.12 -0.71 -2.03
N ARG A 484 20.29 -0.98 -3.33
CA ARG A 484 20.08 0.02 -4.38
C ARG A 484 18.66 0.02 -4.96
N ASP A 485 18.05 -1.16 -5.01
CA ASP A 485 16.87 -1.45 -5.83
C ASP A 485 15.75 -2.06 -4.98
N LEU A 486 15.07 -3.11 -5.46
CA LEU A 486 13.91 -3.68 -4.77
C LEU A 486 14.35 -4.40 -3.49
N GLY A 487 13.57 -4.21 -2.43
CA GLY A 487 13.81 -4.82 -1.12
C GLY A 487 13.26 -6.25 -1.05
N SER A 488 13.74 -6.99 -0.06
CA SER A 488 13.25 -8.33 0.29
C SER A 488 12.27 -8.30 1.48
N ARG A 489 11.94 -7.10 1.97
CA ARG A 489 10.98 -6.89 3.05
C ARG A 489 9.59 -7.42 2.69
N ASP A 490 8.96 -8.10 3.65
CA ASP A 490 7.58 -8.57 3.50
C ASP A 490 6.59 -7.40 3.37
N ALA A 491 5.52 -7.61 2.62
CA ALA A 491 4.43 -6.65 2.54
C ALA A 491 3.30 -7.05 3.48
N PHE A 492 3.07 -6.26 4.52
CA PHE A 492 2.01 -6.51 5.49
C PHE A 492 0.64 -6.23 4.87
N VAL A 493 -0.32 -7.15 5.06
CA VAL A 493 -1.65 -7.10 4.43
C VAL A 493 -2.76 -6.88 5.47
N PHE A 494 -2.72 -7.64 6.56
CA PHE A 494 -3.62 -7.50 7.70
C PHE A 494 -2.78 -7.25 8.96
N ARG A 495 -3.13 -6.22 9.72
CA ARG A 495 -2.55 -5.96 11.05
C ARG A 495 -3.64 -5.93 12.11
N LEU A 496 -3.23 -6.20 13.34
CA LEU A 496 -4.10 -6.17 14.51
C LEU A 496 -4.86 -4.84 14.63
N SER A 497 -4.21 -3.72 14.31
CA SER A 497 -4.83 -2.39 14.38
C SER A 497 -6.02 -2.22 13.43
N GLU A 498 -5.99 -2.88 12.26
CA GLU A 498 -7.14 -2.88 11.36
C GLU A 498 -8.34 -3.57 12.01
N MET A 499 -8.14 -4.64 12.78
CA MET A 499 -9.24 -5.33 13.48
C MET A 499 -9.87 -4.42 14.54
N TYR A 500 -9.07 -3.64 15.28
CA TYR A 500 -9.61 -2.65 16.22
C TYR A 500 -10.45 -1.59 15.50
N LEU A 501 -10.00 -1.15 14.32
CA LEU A 501 -10.70 -0.15 13.52
C LEU A 501 -11.98 -0.72 12.87
N ILE A 502 -11.97 -1.98 12.42
CA ILE A 502 -13.16 -2.68 11.94
C ILE A 502 -14.18 -2.85 13.08
N ALA A 503 -13.73 -3.25 14.27
CA ALA A 503 -14.59 -3.39 15.44
C ALA A 503 -15.21 -2.05 15.85
N ALA A 504 -14.39 -1.00 15.98
CA ALA A 504 -14.87 0.35 16.28
C ALA A 504 -15.91 0.84 15.28
N GLU A 505 -15.63 0.67 13.98
CA GLU A 505 -16.56 1.09 12.92
C GLU A 505 -17.86 0.30 12.96
N GLY A 506 -17.78 -1.03 13.07
CA GLY A 506 -18.95 -1.90 13.14
C GLY A 506 -19.85 -1.57 14.33
N TYR A 507 -19.26 -1.39 15.52
CA TYR A 507 -20.02 -0.96 16.69
C TYR A 507 -20.64 0.42 16.53
N MET A 508 -19.89 1.39 16.00
CA MET A 508 -20.39 2.75 15.79
C MET A 508 -21.60 2.75 14.86
N MET A 509 -21.47 2.10 13.70
CA MET A 509 -22.54 2.06 12.69
C MET A 509 -23.75 1.27 13.18
N ALA A 510 -23.56 0.23 13.98
CA ALA A 510 -24.64 -0.50 14.63
C ALA A 510 -25.27 0.23 15.84
N GLY A 511 -24.76 1.41 16.25
CA GLY A 511 -25.29 2.19 17.36
C GLY A 511 -24.78 1.78 18.75
N GLN A 512 -23.74 0.96 18.82
CA GLN A 512 -23.06 0.59 20.08
C GLN A 512 -21.91 1.57 20.39
N THR A 513 -22.28 2.83 20.67
CA THR A 513 -21.34 3.94 20.86
C THR A 513 -20.26 3.67 21.91
N ALA A 514 -20.61 3.10 23.07
CA ALA A 514 -19.64 2.81 24.12
C ALA A 514 -18.55 1.81 23.67
N SER A 515 -18.95 0.75 22.97
CA SER A 515 -18.03 -0.25 22.41
C SER A 515 -17.12 0.37 21.34
N ALA A 516 -17.67 1.25 20.50
CA ALA A 516 -16.90 1.96 19.48
C ALA A 516 -15.82 2.88 20.08
N ILE A 517 -16.20 3.70 21.07
CA ILE A 517 -15.28 4.58 21.81
C ILE A 517 -14.19 3.73 22.48
N GLN A 518 -14.57 2.62 23.13
CA GLN A 518 -13.60 1.74 23.77
C GLN A 518 -12.57 1.22 22.77
N LYS A 519 -12.99 0.71 21.60
CA LYS A 519 -12.04 0.15 20.61
C LYS A 519 -11.10 1.20 20.02
N LEU A 520 -11.59 2.42 19.80
CA LEU A 520 -10.73 3.54 19.38
C LEU A 520 -9.73 3.94 20.48
N ASN A 521 -10.19 4.01 21.72
CA ASN A 521 -9.36 4.35 22.87
C ASN A 521 -8.33 3.26 23.20
N ASP A 522 -8.67 1.97 23.01
CA ASP A 522 -7.73 0.85 23.14
C ASP A 522 -6.55 1.03 22.17
N LEU A 523 -6.85 1.28 20.88
CA LEU A 523 -5.83 1.53 19.87
C LEU A 523 -5.04 2.80 20.19
N ARG A 524 -5.72 3.93 20.46
CA ARG A 524 -5.05 5.22 20.73
C ARG A 524 -4.18 5.19 21.98
N THR A 525 -4.57 4.43 23.01
CA THR A 525 -3.74 4.20 24.20
C THR A 525 -2.45 3.49 23.83
N ALA A 526 -2.51 2.47 22.98
CA ALA A 526 -1.31 1.79 22.46
C ALA A 526 -0.45 2.70 21.55
N ARG A 527 -1.02 3.80 21.03
CA ARG A 527 -0.33 4.80 20.20
C ARG A 527 0.01 6.09 20.96
N ALA A 528 -0.17 6.12 22.27
CA ALA A 528 0.20 7.27 23.07
C ALA A 528 1.73 7.35 23.24
N ILE A 529 2.28 8.57 23.25
CA ILE A 529 3.63 8.82 23.74
C ILE A 529 3.70 8.38 25.21
N PRO A 530 4.78 7.70 25.66
CA PRO A 530 4.88 7.24 27.05
C PRO A 530 4.59 8.34 28.08
N GLY A 531 3.63 8.08 28.97
CA GLY A 531 3.19 9.03 29.99
C GLY A 531 2.20 10.10 29.52
N LYS A 532 1.71 10.04 28.28
CA LYS A 532 0.69 10.94 27.72
C LYS A 532 -0.62 10.20 27.49
N SER A 533 -1.72 10.95 27.47
CA SER A 533 -3.03 10.46 27.05
C SER A 533 -3.26 10.84 25.60
N ASN A 534 -3.62 9.88 24.77
CA ASN A 534 -4.01 10.11 23.38
C ASN A 534 -5.47 9.70 23.12
N LEU A 535 -6.29 9.65 24.17
CA LEU A 535 -7.71 9.25 24.08
C LEU A 535 -8.50 10.19 23.16
N LEU A 536 -9.67 9.73 22.69
CA LEU A 536 -10.64 10.59 22.02
C LEU A 536 -10.96 11.81 22.88
N THR A 537 -11.06 12.95 22.21
CA THR A 537 -11.57 14.19 22.81
C THR A 537 -13.10 14.13 22.96
N PRO A 538 -13.72 14.97 23.83
CA PRO A 538 -15.17 15.03 23.95
C PRO A 538 -15.90 15.31 22.62
N ASP A 539 -15.29 16.11 21.74
CA ASP A 539 -15.83 16.40 20.42
C ASP A 539 -15.78 15.16 19.52
N GLU A 540 -14.68 14.40 19.55
CA GLU A 540 -14.58 13.13 18.82
C GLU A 540 -15.55 12.08 19.37
N GLU A 541 -15.76 11.98 20.69
CA GLU A 541 -16.77 11.10 21.28
C GLU A 541 -18.19 11.49 20.86
N THR A 542 -18.46 12.79 20.74
CA THR A 542 -19.74 13.30 20.21
C THR A 542 -19.91 12.92 18.75
N GLN A 543 -18.84 13.01 17.94
CA GLN A 543 -18.85 12.58 16.54
C GLN A 543 -19.09 11.06 16.42
N VAL A 544 -18.48 10.23 17.27
CA VAL A 544 -18.77 8.78 17.33
C VAL A 544 -20.23 8.53 17.70
N SER A 545 -20.77 9.27 18.66
CA SER A 545 -22.18 9.19 19.06
C SER A 545 -23.13 9.56 17.92
N ALA A 546 -22.74 10.51 17.08
CA ALA A 546 -23.45 10.92 15.88
C ALA A 546 -23.22 9.99 14.67
N LYS A 547 -22.44 8.92 14.82
CA LYS A 547 -22.00 8.00 13.75
C LYS A 547 -21.29 8.72 12.61
N ASP A 548 -20.53 9.76 12.93
CA ASP A 548 -19.70 10.44 11.94
C ASP A 548 -18.51 9.54 11.55
N ILE A 549 -18.63 8.94 10.38
CA ILE A 549 -17.62 8.05 9.80
C ILE A 549 -16.24 8.72 9.66
N ASN A 550 -16.17 10.05 9.65
CA ASN A 550 -14.90 10.77 9.58
C ASN A 550 -13.98 10.46 10.76
N VAL A 551 -14.48 10.21 11.98
CA VAL A 551 -13.64 9.84 13.12
C VAL A 551 -12.85 8.55 12.84
N ILE A 552 -13.54 7.55 12.28
CA ILE A 552 -12.92 6.29 11.88
C ILE A 552 -11.95 6.52 10.72
N LEU A 553 -12.34 7.28 9.69
CA LEU A 553 -11.48 7.54 8.54
C LEU A 553 -10.21 8.31 8.92
N ASP A 554 -10.27 9.22 9.88
CA ASP A 554 -9.12 9.97 10.37
C ASP A 554 -8.19 9.06 11.16
N GLU A 555 -8.73 8.15 11.98
CA GLU A 555 -7.94 7.17 12.70
C GLU A 555 -7.30 6.13 11.76
N ARG A 556 -8.03 5.68 10.74
CA ARG A 556 -7.49 4.82 9.67
C ARG A 556 -6.39 5.53 8.88
N ALA A 557 -6.50 6.84 8.65
CA ALA A 557 -5.43 7.61 8.02
C ALA A 557 -4.17 7.70 8.89
N ARG A 558 -4.31 7.95 10.21
CA ARG A 558 -3.17 7.96 11.14
C ARG A 558 -2.49 6.59 11.24
N GLU A 559 -3.27 5.52 11.31
CA GLU A 559 -2.76 4.18 11.58
C GLU A 559 -2.28 3.44 10.32
N LEU A 560 -3.00 3.58 9.19
CA LEU A 560 -2.87 2.72 8.00
C LEU A 560 -2.37 3.46 6.74
N CYS A 561 -1.90 4.71 6.85
CA CYS A 561 -1.40 5.45 5.67
C CYS A 561 -0.31 4.66 4.93
N GLY A 562 -0.48 4.53 3.60
CA GLY A 562 0.45 3.83 2.73
C GLY A 562 0.32 2.31 2.79
N GLU A 563 -0.71 1.74 3.41
CA GLU A 563 -0.90 0.28 3.55
C GLU A 563 -1.91 -0.30 2.54
N GLN A 564 -2.13 0.41 1.43
CA GLN A 564 -2.92 -0.02 0.27
C GLN A 564 -4.42 -0.22 0.57
N GLN A 565 -5.01 0.69 1.33
CA GLN A 565 -6.42 0.62 1.76
C GLN A 565 -7.23 1.91 1.54
N ARG A 566 -6.57 3.07 1.43
CA ARG A 566 -7.26 4.36 1.60
C ARG A 566 -8.36 4.62 0.58
N TRP A 567 -8.10 4.36 -0.71
CA TRP A 567 -9.08 4.58 -1.77
C TRP A 567 -10.34 3.75 -1.53
N PHE A 568 -10.16 2.48 -1.16
CA PHE A 568 -11.24 1.55 -0.81
C PHE A 568 -12.06 2.04 0.39
N ASP A 569 -11.41 2.54 1.43
CA ASP A 569 -12.09 3.12 2.61
C ASP A 569 -12.93 4.34 2.26
N LEU A 570 -12.39 5.23 1.43
CA LEU A 570 -13.11 6.44 1.04
C LEU A 570 -14.30 6.14 0.13
N LYS A 571 -14.18 5.20 -0.81
CA LYS A 571 -15.31 4.85 -1.69
C LYS A 571 -16.43 4.13 -0.95
N ARG A 572 -16.12 3.15 -0.08
CA ARG A 572 -17.14 2.34 0.59
C ARG A 572 -17.98 3.16 1.56
N THR A 573 -17.38 4.21 2.13
CA THR A 573 -18.03 5.14 3.07
C THR A 573 -18.71 6.33 2.38
N GLY A 574 -18.63 6.42 1.04
CA GLY A 574 -19.17 7.55 0.28
C GLY A 574 -18.39 8.86 0.44
N LYS A 575 -17.18 8.83 1.01
CA LYS A 575 -16.38 10.03 1.33
C LYS A 575 -15.31 10.37 0.29
N LEU A 576 -15.14 9.56 -0.75
CA LEU A 576 -14.11 9.77 -1.78
C LEU A 576 -14.21 11.14 -2.43
N LEU A 577 -15.36 11.51 -3.01
CA LEU A 577 -15.51 12.79 -3.69
C LEU A 577 -15.28 13.98 -2.75
N ASP A 578 -15.92 13.96 -1.57
CA ASP A 578 -15.85 15.05 -0.61
C ASP A 578 -14.41 15.29 -0.14
N ARG A 579 -13.72 14.22 0.25
CA ARG A 579 -12.35 14.31 0.77
C ARG A 579 -11.33 14.63 -0.31
N VAL A 580 -11.49 14.11 -1.53
CA VAL A 580 -10.65 14.53 -2.66
C VAL A 580 -10.83 16.01 -2.97
N LYS A 581 -12.09 16.49 -3.04
CA LYS A 581 -12.38 17.90 -3.30
C LYS A 581 -11.92 18.84 -2.19
N MET A 582 -11.75 18.33 -0.97
CA MET A 582 -11.30 19.11 0.19
C MET A 582 -9.78 19.06 0.38
N TYR A 583 -9.11 17.98 -0.02
CA TYR A 583 -7.72 17.73 0.40
C TYR A 583 -6.72 17.44 -0.72
N ASN A 584 -7.18 17.31 -1.97
CA ASN A 584 -6.32 17.02 -3.11
C ASN A 584 -6.54 18.02 -4.24
N GLY A 585 -5.77 19.12 -4.22
CA GLY A 585 -5.90 20.22 -5.17
C GLY A 585 -5.66 19.82 -6.64
N SER A 586 -4.82 18.81 -6.88
CA SER A 586 -4.57 18.31 -8.24
C SER A 586 -5.75 17.52 -8.81
N ALA A 587 -6.54 16.89 -7.94
CA ALA A 587 -7.67 16.04 -8.30
C ALA A 587 -9.03 16.76 -8.24
N GLN A 588 -9.13 17.84 -7.47
CA GLN A 588 -10.38 18.52 -7.12
C GLN A 588 -11.23 18.86 -8.35
N ALA A 589 -10.61 19.38 -9.42
CA ALA A 589 -11.31 19.78 -10.64
C ALA A 589 -11.74 18.59 -11.52
N ASN A 590 -11.12 17.44 -11.35
CA ASN A 590 -11.26 16.30 -12.26
C ASN A 590 -12.12 15.17 -11.68
N ILE A 591 -12.19 15.02 -10.35
CA ILE A 591 -12.96 13.96 -9.71
C ILE A 591 -14.45 14.03 -10.08
N GLN A 592 -14.99 12.93 -10.62
CA GLN A 592 -16.39 12.79 -11.02
C GLN A 592 -17.10 11.72 -10.18
N PRO A 593 -18.46 11.76 -10.07
CA PRO A 593 -19.22 10.78 -9.31
C PRO A 593 -18.97 9.31 -9.69
N HIS A 594 -18.69 9.02 -10.97
CA HIS A 594 -18.45 7.66 -11.45
C HIS A 594 -17.05 7.11 -11.09
N HIS A 595 -16.12 7.93 -10.60
CA HIS A 595 -14.78 7.50 -10.21
C HIS A 595 -14.73 6.60 -8.95
N ILE A 596 -15.89 6.30 -8.34
CA ILE A 596 -16.02 5.30 -7.28
C ILE A 596 -15.81 3.86 -7.78
N LEU A 597 -15.87 3.65 -9.10
CA LEU A 597 -15.49 2.42 -9.79
C LEU A 597 -14.49 2.75 -10.90
N ARG A 598 -13.60 1.81 -11.22
CA ARG A 598 -12.70 1.93 -12.37
C ARG A 598 -13.42 1.43 -13.64
N PRO A 599 -13.11 1.96 -14.83
CA PRO A 599 -13.70 1.45 -16.06
C PRO A 599 -13.28 -0.01 -16.28
N ILE A 600 -14.19 -0.80 -16.84
CA ILE A 600 -13.83 -2.09 -17.42
C ILE A 600 -12.83 -1.83 -18.55
N PRO A 601 -11.66 -2.48 -18.56
CA PRO A 601 -10.64 -2.18 -19.57
C PRO A 601 -11.17 -2.40 -20.98
N GLN A 602 -10.91 -1.46 -21.89
CA GLN A 602 -11.43 -1.54 -23.26
C GLN A 602 -11.13 -2.85 -23.99
N PRO A 603 -9.94 -3.50 -23.86
CA PRO A 603 -9.70 -4.80 -24.47
C PRO A 603 -10.63 -5.91 -23.98
N GLN A 604 -11.08 -5.84 -22.72
CA GLN A 604 -12.00 -6.82 -22.16
C GLN A 604 -13.40 -6.58 -22.71
N MET A 605 -13.81 -5.31 -22.86
CA MET A 605 -15.02 -4.96 -23.61
C MET A 605 -14.90 -5.48 -25.04
N ASP A 606 -13.77 -5.28 -25.71
CA ASP A 606 -13.57 -5.64 -27.11
C ASP A 606 -13.56 -7.15 -27.38
N ALA A 607 -13.20 -7.96 -26.37
CA ALA A 607 -13.15 -9.41 -26.47
C ALA A 607 -14.52 -10.11 -26.38
N VAL A 608 -15.55 -9.43 -25.84
CA VAL A 608 -16.87 -10.02 -25.61
C VAL A 608 -17.87 -9.71 -26.73
N THR A 609 -18.76 -10.67 -27.02
CA THR A 609 -19.79 -10.60 -28.06
C THR A 609 -21.18 -10.25 -27.52
N ASN A 610 -21.49 -10.62 -26.27
CA ASN A 610 -22.77 -10.36 -25.59
C ASN A 610 -22.77 -9.01 -24.84
N ARG A 611 -22.31 -7.94 -25.49
CA ARG A 611 -22.27 -6.60 -24.87
C ARG A 611 -23.67 -6.00 -24.74
N THR A 612 -23.94 -5.40 -23.59
CA THR A 612 -25.19 -4.68 -23.33
C THR A 612 -24.91 -3.22 -22.97
N SER A 613 -25.89 -2.35 -23.23
CA SER A 613 -25.76 -0.90 -22.93
C SER A 613 -25.83 -0.57 -21.44
N GLY A 614 -26.14 -1.55 -20.59
CA GLY A 614 -26.28 -1.42 -19.16
C GLY A 614 -26.44 -2.79 -18.48
N PRO A 615 -26.72 -2.81 -17.17
CA PRO A 615 -26.87 -4.04 -16.41
C PRO A 615 -27.88 -5.00 -17.04
N ASP A 616 -27.43 -6.22 -17.33
CA ASP A 616 -28.23 -7.29 -17.91
C ASP A 616 -27.73 -8.63 -17.34
N PRO A 617 -28.61 -9.51 -16.81
CA PRO A 617 -28.19 -10.80 -16.24
C PRO A 617 -27.36 -11.68 -17.20
N ASP A 618 -27.59 -11.56 -18.50
CA ASP A 618 -26.95 -12.37 -19.54
C ASP A 618 -25.90 -11.56 -20.34
N GLY A 619 -25.59 -10.34 -19.88
CA GLY A 619 -24.77 -9.38 -20.63
C GLY A 619 -23.47 -8.97 -19.95
N PHE A 620 -22.61 -8.34 -20.74
CA PHE A 620 -21.39 -7.68 -20.29
C PHE A 620 -21.44 -6.19 -20.64
N TRP A 621 -21.28 -5.31 -19.65
CA TRP A 621 -21.46 -3.86 -19.83
C TRP A 621 -20.34 -3.05 -19.16
N GLN A 622 -20.21 -1.79 -19.58
CA GLN A 622 -19.28 -0.83 -18.98
C GLN A 622 -19.83 -0.25 -17.66
N ASN A 623 -18.96 0.13 -16.73
CA ASN A 623 -19.36 0.86 -15.53
C ASN A 623 -19.98 2.23 -15.87
N PRO A 624 -21.06 2.64 -15.18
CA PRO A 624 -21.75 3.90 -15.51
C PRO A 624 -20.81 5.10 -15.50
N GLY A 625 -20.88 5.93 -16.54
CA GLY A 625 -20.09 7.16 -16.67
C GLY A 625 -18.81 7.02 -17.51
N TYR A 626 -18.48 5.81 -17.96
CA TYR A 626 -17.35 5.54 -18.86
C TYR A 626 -17.78 5.07 -20.24
#